data_AF-A0A351SJL2-F1
#
_entry.id   AF-A0A351SJL2-F1
#
_cell.length_a   1.000
_cell.length_b   1.000
_cell.length_c   1.000
_cell.angle_alpha   90.00
_cell.angle_beta   90.00
_cell.angle_gamma   90.00
#
_symmetry.space_group_name_H-M   'P 1'
#
loop_
_entity.id
_entity.type
_entity.pdbx_description
1 polymer ?
#
loop_
_entity_poly.entity_id
_entity_poly.type
_entity_poly.pdbx_seq_one_letter_code
_entity_poly.pdbx_strand_id
1 'polypeptide(L)' 'MITLYGFPQTRAMRISWLLEELDLDYDYQLINFNTLQHRSPDYLAL' A
#
# COMPACT_ATOMS: atom_id res chain seq x y z
N MET A 1 1.58 -12.98 -6.05
CA MET A 1 1.87 -11.59 -6.43
C MET A 1 1.53 -10.73 -5.23
N ILE A 2 2.48 -9.93 -4.73
CA ILE A 2 2.27 -9.12 -3.52
C ILE A 2 1.47 -7.87 -3.90
N THR A 3 0.51 -7.47 -3.08
CA THR A 3 -0.19 -6.18 -3.23
C THR A 3 0.19 -5.30 -2.05
N LEU A 4 0.81 -4.15 -2.34
CA LEU A 4 1.17 -3.15 -1.34
C LEU A 4 0.14 -2.02 -1.34
N TYR A 5 -0.70 -2.00 -0.32
CA TYR A 5 -1.63 -0.89 -0.09
C TYR A 5 -0.92 0.25 0.63
N GLY A 6 -0.99 1.46 0.08
CA GLY A 6 -0.22 2.57 0.64
C GLY A 6 -0.67 3.96 0.22
N PHE A 7 -0.08 4.95 0.87
CA PHE A 7 -0.21 6.36 0.53
C PHE A 7 1.16 7.06 0.69
N PRO A 8 1.48 8.10 -0.09
CA PRO A 8 2.75 8.82 0.04
C PRO A 8 3.02 9.32 1.46
N GLN A 9 4.30 9.35 1.85
CA GLN A 9 4.75 9.81 3.18
C GLN A 9 4.19 9.00 4.37
N THR A 10 3.76 7.77 4.13
CA THR A 10 3.37 6.81 5.19
C THR A 10 4.39 5.69 5.33
N ARG A 11 4.14 4.78 6.28
CA ARG A 11 4.97 3.58 6.50
C ARG A 11 5.01 2.65 5.28
N ALA A 12 4.06 2.75 4.36
CA ALA A 12 4.05 1.96 3.12
C ALA A 12 5.31 2.20 2.26
N MET A 13 5.91 3.40 2.29
CA MET A 13 7.14 3.66 1.52
C MET A 13 8.33 2.82 1.96
N ARG A 14 8.40 2.47 3.26
CA ARG A 14 9.47 1.60 3.75
C ARG A 14 9.33 0.19 3.18
N ILE A 15 8.08 -0.28 3.03
CA ILE A 15 7.80 -1.59 2.46
C ILE A 15 8.05 -1.58 0.96
N SER A 16 7.68 -0.53 0.23
CA SER A 16 8.01 -0.45 -1.21
C SER A 16 9.51 -0.52 -1.42
N TRP A 17 10.33 0.23 -0.67
CA TRP A 17 11.79 0.16 -0.79
C TRP A 17 12.34 -1.23 -0.49
N LEU A 18 11.83 -1.92 0.52
CA LEU A 18 12.24 -3.28 0.82
C LEU A 18 11.90 -4.24 -0.34
N LEU A 19 10.72 -4.10 -0.95
CA LEU A 19 10.31 -4.93 -2.08
C LEU A 19 11.19 -4.69 -3.31
N GLU A 20 11.53 -3.42 -3.59
CA GLU A 20 12.51 -3.06 -4.63
C GLU A 20 13.90 -3.63 -4.34
N GLU A 21 14.41 -3.50 -3.11
CA GLU A 21 15.73 -4.01 -2.71
C GLU A 21 15.85 -5.53 -2.83
N LEU A 22 14.73 -6.24 -2.64
CA LEU A 22 14.66 -7.70 -2.75
C LEU A 22 14.34 -8.17 -4.17
N ASP A 23 14.17 -7.27 -5.14
CA ASP A 23 13.78 -7.58 -6.53
C ASP A 23 12.50 -8.43 -6.61
N LEU A 24 11.51 -8.08 -5.79
CA LEU A 24 10.23 -8.79 -5.71
C LEU A 24 9.15 -8.08 -6.52
N ASP A 25 8.42 -8.84 -7.33
CA ASP A 25 7.24 -8.32 -8.03
C ASP A 25 6.09 -8.00 -7.07
N TYR A 26 5.59 -6.76 -7.15
CA TYR A 26 4.42 -6.31 -6.40
C TYR A 26 3.59 -5.28 -7.18
N ASP A 27 2.30 -5.24 -6.87
CA ASP A 27 1.37 -4.20 -7.32
C ASP A 27 1.15 -3.17 -6.21
N TYR A 28 1.30 -1.88 -6.52
CA TYR A 28 1.08 -0.80 -5.56
C TYR A 28 -0.33 -0.23 -5.70
N GLN A 29 -1.14 -0.39 -4.65
CA GLN A 29 -2.49 0.14 -4.62
C GLN A 29 -2.59 1.37 -3.71
N LEU A 30 -2.85 2.52 -4.34
CA LEU A 30 -2.97 3.79 -3.63
C LEU A 30 -4.29 3.85 -2.85
N ILE A 31 -4.20 4.07 -1.53
CA ILE A 31 -5.33 4.28 -0.63
C ILE A 31 -5.45 5.75 -0.29
N ASN A 32 -6.42 6.43 -0.87
CA ASN A 32 -6.60 7.87 -0.68
C ASN A 32 -7.16 8.20 0.71
N PHE A 33 -6.34 8.87 1.52
CA PHE A 33 -6.73 9.26 2.87
C PHE A 33 -7.67 10.47 2.88
N ASN A 34 -7.62 11.33 1.87
CA ASN A 34 -8.51 12.50 1.75
C ASN A 34 -9.97 12.08 1.55
N THR A 35 -10.20 10.92 0.95
CA THR A 35 -11.54 10.34 0.75
C THR A 35 -11.86 9.25 1.77
N LEU A 36 -11.06 9.09 2.83
CA LEU A 36 -11.23 8.07 3.87
C LEU A 36 -11.29 6.63 3.34
N GLN A 37 -10.62 6.31 2.22
CA GLN A 37 -10.64 4.94 1.66
C GLN A 37 -10.09 3.90 2.63
N HIS A 38 -9.16 4.28 3.49
CA HIS A 38 -8.63 3.44 4.57
C HIS A 38 -9.66 3.06 5.66
N ARG A 39 -10.87 3.64 5.60
CA ARG A 39 -12.01 3.29 6.47
C ARG A 39 -13.15 2.62 5.70
N SER A 40 -12.99 2.43 4.39
CA SER A 40 -13.99 1.72 3.60
C SER A 40 -14.13 0.28 4.10
N PRO A 41 -15.33 -0.32 4.02
CA PRO A 41 -15.53 -1.72 4.36
C PRO A 41 -14.58 -2.65 3.60
N ASP A 42 -14.31 -2.33 2.32
CA ASP A 42 -13.42 -3.10 1.47
C ASP A 42 -11.98 -3.10 2.02
N TYR A 43 -11.44 -1.94 2.40
CA TYR A 43 -10.10 -1.84 2.96
C TYR A 43 -10.01 -2.46 4.36
N LEU A 44 -11.08 -2.36 5.16
CA LEU A 44 -11.14 -2.93 6.51
C LEU A 44 -11.30 -4.46 6.52
N ALA A 45 -11.65 -5.07 5.38
CA ALA A 45 -11.79 -6.51 5.23
C ALA A 45 -10.50 -7.22 4.78
N LEU A 46 -9.45 -6.46 4.45
CA LEU A 46 -8.11 -6.95 4.09
C LEU A 46 -7.31 -7.39 5.33
#